data_AF-A0A3D1ZVT5-F1
#
_entry.id   AF-A0A3D1ZVT5-F1
#
_cell.length_a   1.000
_cell.length_b   1.000
_cell.length_c   1.000
_cell.angle_alpha   90.00
_cell.angle_beta   90.00
_cell.angle_gamma   90.00
#
_symmetry.space_group_name_H-M   'P 1'
#
loop_
_entity.id
_entity.type
_entity.pdbx_description
1 polymer ?
#
loop_
_entity_poly.entity_id
_entity_poly.type
_entity_poly.pdbx_seq_one_letter_code
_entity_poly.pdbx_strand_id
1 'polypeptide(L)'
;LDTLPTGRNFFSLDSRSVPSPAAWALGQLSAQSLIERHLQEHGDYPQQLGLSVWGTATMRTGGDDIAQAFALMGIKPIWAPGSQRVVDFEIIPAMQLGRPRVDVTLRVSGFFRDAFPNVMKLYDAAILALANYDEPGTSNTIRAHIEARQAELQAQGVDAQQAHRQAAYRVYGSKPGAYGAGLQGLIDERCWGERSDLAEAYVNWGGYAYGNWSGPDNDKDVPADGVVAHGDFQHRLSQLEAVVQNQDNREHDLLDSDDYYQFQGGMT
;
A
#
# COMPACT_ATOMS: atom_id res chain seq x y z
N LEU A 1 -0.97 -28.60 1.09
CA LEU A 1 -1.64 -29.88 1.39
C LEU A 1 -2.92 -29.69 2.19
N ASP A 2 -3.01 -28.72 3.10
CA ASP A 2 -4.24 -28.47 3.90
C ASP A 2 -5.45 -27.90 3.14
N THR A 3 -5.27 -27.45 1.89
CA THR A 3 -6.36 -26.94 1.03
C THR A 3 -7.16 -28.05 0.35
N LEU A 4 -6.65 -29.28 0.30
CA LEU A 4 -7.35 -30.44 -0.23
C LEU A 4 -7.93 -31.31 0.90
N PRO A 5 -9.04 -32.03 0.66
CA PRO A 5 -9.85 -32.06 -0.56
C PRO A 5 -10.79 -30.85 -0.72
N THR A 6 -11.36 -30.70 -1.91
CA THR A 6 -12.43 -29.71 -2.20
C THR A 6 -13.77 -30.15 -1.59
N GLY A 7 -14.83 -29.33 -1.72
CA GLY A 7 -16.16 -29.63 -1.16
C GLY A 7 -16.30 -29.32 0.34
N ARG A 8 -15.33 -28.62 0.93
CA ARG A 8 -15.39 -28.10 2.30
C ARG A 8 -15.85 -26.65 2.29
N ASN A 9 -16.47 -26.20 3.38
CA ASN A 9 -16.65 -24.77 3.62
C ASN A 9 -15.29 -24.17 4.01
N PHE A 10 -14.61 -23.56 3.05
CA PHE A 10 -13.27 -23.03 3.27
C PHE A 10 -13.31 -21.85 4.24
N PHE A 11 -12.21 -21.66 4.95
CA PHE A 11 -11.92 -20.46 5.72
C PHE A 11 -10.57 -19.93 5.26
N SER A 12 -10.26 -18.68 5.59
CA SER A 12 -8.99 -18.05 5.22
C SER A 12 -7.96 -18.21 6.34
N LEU A 13 -7.59 -17.12 6.99
CA LEU A 13 -6.55 -17.06 8.01
C LEU A 13 -6.92 -16.06 9.11
N ASP A 14 -6.23 -16.11 10.26
CA ASP A 14 -6.34 -15.06 11.28
C ASP A 14 -5.71 -13.78 10.72
N SER A 15 -6.51 -12.75 10.41
CA SER A 15 -6.02 -11.50 9.82
C SER A 15 -4.97 -10.78 10.68
N ARG A 16 -4.88 -11.13 11.98
CA ARG A 16 -3.85 -10.60 12.89
C ARG A 16 -2.49 -11.26 12.74
N SER A 17 -2.37 -12.37 12.00
CA SER A 17 -1.08 -13.01 11.71
C SER A 17 -0.49 -12.58 10.37
N VAL A 18 -0.96 -11.47 9.79
CA VAL A 18 -0.51 -10.94 8.51
C VAL A 18 0.39 -9.71 8.72
N PRO A 19 1.58 -9.64 8.12
CA PRO A 19 2.21 -10.72 7.34
C PRO A 19 2.71 -11.86 8.24
N SER A 20 2.72 -13.09 7.73
CA SER A 20 3.29 -14.24 8.44
C SER A 20 4.83 -14.20 8.43
N PRO A 21 5.53 -14.94 9.32
CA PRO A 21 6.99 -15.02 9.29
C PRO A 21 7.54 -15.56 7.95
N ALA A 22 6.82 -16.48 7.30
CA ALA A 22 7.19 -16.99 5.99
C ALA A 22 7.00 -15.91 4.90
N ALA A 23 5.87 -15.19 4.93
CA ALA A 23 5.62 -14.08 4.03
C ALA A 23 6.65 -12.96 4.21
N TRP A 24 7.10 -12.70 5.44
CA TRP A 24 8.20 -11.77 5.70
C TRP A 24 9.52 -12.18 5.06
N ALA A 25 9.87 -13.47 5.10
CA ALA A 25 11.07 -13.96 4.44
C ALA A 25 10.98 -13.79 2.91
N LEU A 26 9.83 -14.12 2.31
CA LEU A 26 9.60 -13.98 0.87
C LEU A 26 9.53 -12.51 0.44
N GLY A 27 8.85 -11.66 1.21
CA GLY A 27 8.73 -10.23 0.96
C GLY A 27 10.09 -9.52 0.96
N GLN A 28 11.02 -9.92 1.84
CA GLN A 28 12.39 -9.41 1.81
C GLN A 28 13.13 -9.78 0.52
N LEU A 29 13.03 -11.03 0.07
CA LEU A 29 13.64 -11.46 -1.18
C LEU A 29 13.02 -10.73 -2.38
N SER A 30 11.70 -10.60 -2.40
CA SER A 30 10.96 -9.88 -3.44
C SER A 30 11.34 -8.39 -3.50
N ALA A 31 11.44 -7.72 -2.34
CA ALA A 31 11.90 -6.34 -2.24
C ALA A 31 13.34 -6.18 -2.77
N GLN A 32 14.24 -7.10 -2.39
CA GLN A 32 15.62 -7.08 -2.84
C GLN A 32 15.73 -7.26 -4.35
N SER A 33 15.01 -8.22 -4.93
CA SER A 33 14.98 -8.43 -6.38
C SER A 33 14.44 -7.22 -7.14
N LEU A 34 13.42 -6.53 -6.60
CA LEU A 34 12.91 -5.29 -7.18
C LEU A 34 13.97 -4.19 -7.19
N ILE A 35 14.66 -3.99 -6.06
CA ILE A 35 15.72 -2.99 -5.93
C ILE A 35 16.88 -3.28 -6.89
N GLU A 36 17.34 -4.53 -6.94
CA GLU A 36 18.41 -4.95 -7.84
C GLU A 36 18.03 -4.73 -9.30
N ARG A 37 16.78 -5.04 -9.67
CA ARG A 37 16.28 -4.79 -11.02
C ARG A 37 16.27 -3.29 -11.34
N HIS A 38 15.74 -2.46 -10.44
CA HIS A 38 15.68 -1.02 -10.65
C HIS A 38 17.09 -0.42 -10.78
N LEU A 39 18.05 -0.84 -9.95
CA LEU A 39 19.45 -0.42 -10.03
C LEU A 39 20.10 -0.82 -11.36
N GLN A 40 19.81 -2.03 -11.86
CA GLN A 40 20.34 -2.50 -13.15
C GLN A 40 19.79 -1.68 -14.32
N GLU A 41 18.53 -1.26 -14.26
CA GLU A 41 17.86 -0.53 -15.34
C GLU A 41 18.11 0.98 -15.30
N HIS A 42 18.15 1.59 -14.11
CA HIS A 42 18.14 3.05 -13.93
C HIS A 42 19.42 3.59 -13.27
N GLY A 43 20.26 2.73 -12.69
CA GLY A 43 21.52 3.12 -12.06
C GLY A 43 21.40 3.73 -10.66
N ASP A 44 20.19 3.85 -10.10
CA ASP A 44 19.95 4.35 -8.74
C ASP A 44 18.82 3.55 -8.03
N TYR A 45 18.72 3.71 -6.71
CA TYR A 45 17.68 3.08 -5.90
C TYR A 45 16.30 3.69 -6.20
N PRO A 46 15.22 2.88 -6.22
CA PRO A 46 13.88 3.43 -6.32
C PRO A 46 13.55 4.25 -5.06
N GLN A 47 13.00 5.44 -5.22
CA GLN A 47 12.59 6.31 -4.14
C GLN A 47 11.08 6.23 -3.88
N GLN A 48 10.26 6.10 -4.93
CA GLN A 48 8.80 6.11 -4.82
C GLN A 48 8.17 5.04 -5.73
N LEU A 49 7.35 4.15 -5.16
CA LEU A 49 6.67 3.10 -5.94
C LEU A 49 5.22 2.90 -5.52
N GLY A 50 4.40 2.50 -6.47
CA GLY A 50 3.02 2.07 -6.26
C GLY A 50 2.96 0.55 -6.16
N LEU A 51 2.25 0.02 -5.16
CA LEU A 51 2.00 -1.40 -5.00
C LEU A 51 0.50 -1.64 -4.89
N SER A 52 -0.06 -2.42 -5.80
CA SER A 52 -1.44 -2.87 -5.66
C SER A 52 -1.51 -4.12 -4.77
N VAL A 53 -2.47 -4.13 -3.84
CA VAL A 53 -2.60 -5.15 -2.79
C VAL A 53 -4.01 -5.71 -2.75
N TRP A 54 -4.11 -7.02 -2.95
CA TRP A 54 -5.39 -7.73 -3.02
C TRP A 54 -5.64 -8.59 -1.79
N GLY A 55 -6.90 -8.59 -1.31
CA GLY A 55 -7.27 -9.40 -0.15
C GLY A 55 -7.15 -10.90 -0.44
N THR A 56 -7.50 -11.33 -1.66
CA THR A 56 -7.39 -12.74 -2.06
C THR A 56 -5.94 -13.21 -2.16
N ALA A 57 -5.03 -12.36 -2.64
CA ALA A 57 -3.59 -12.67 -2.67
C ALA A 57 -3.02 -12.74 -1.24
N THR A 58 -3.40 -11.79 -0.39
CA THR A 58 -3.02 -11.76 1.03
C THR A 58 -3.44 -13.05 1.76
N MET A 59 -4.63 -13.58 1.46
CA MET A 59 -5.11 -14.85 2.04
C MET A 59 -4.32 -16.08 1.56
N ARG A 60 -3.82 -16.07 0.32
CA ARG A 60 -3.07 -17.18 -0.28
C ARG A 60 -1.62 -17.23 0.21
N THR A 61 -1.00 -16.08 0.37
CA THR A 61 0.43 -15.97 0.72
C THR A 61 0.68 -15.75 2.20
N GLY A 62 -0.35 -15.33 2.95
CA GLY A 62 -0.17 -14.87 4.32
C GLY A 62 0.45 -13.46 4.41
N GLY A 63 0.40 -12.68 3.32
CA GLY A 63 0.74 -11.25 3.31
C GLY A 63 2.04 -10.85 2.62
N ASP A 64 2.43 -11.55 1.54
CA ASP A 64 3.67 -11.25 0.81
C ASP A 64 3.76 -9.79 0.34
N ASP A 65 2.68 -9.21 -0.18
CA ASP A 65 2.65 -7.81 -0.66
C ASP A 65 3.00 -6.82 0.45
N ILE A 66 2.39 -7.00 1.64
CA ILE A 66 2.62 -6.11 2.79
C ILE A 66 4.02 -6.33 3.36
N ALA A 67 4.49 -7.59 3.40
CA ALA A 67 5.86 -7.89 3.78
C ALA A 67 6.88 -7.27 2.82
N GLN A 68 6.62 -7.28 1.51
CA GLN A 68 7.46 -6.65 0.50
C GLN A 68 7.49 -5.13 0.72
N ALA A 69 6.34 -4.50 0.92
CA ALA A 69 6.26 -3.07 1.21
C ALA A 69 7.00 -2.69 2.51
N PHE A 70 6.84 -3.47 3.58
CA PHE A 70 7.59 -3.27 4.82
C PHE A 70 9.10 -3.43 4.61
N ALA A 71 9.55 -4.44 3.87
CA ALA A 71 10.96 -4.64 3.57
C ALA A 71 11.54 -3.47 2.78
N LEU A 72 10.82 -2.98 1.77
CA LEU A 72 11.17 -1.79 0.97
C LEU A 72 11.35 -0.54 1.85
N MET A 73 10.44 -0.32 2.80
CA MET A 73 10.49 0.82 3.74
C MET A 73 11.51 0.64 4.88
N GLY A 74 12.05 -0.57 5.09
CA GLY A 74 12.92 -0.88 6.22
C GLY A 74 12.16 -1.01 7.54
N ILE A 75 10.99 -1.64 7.50
CA ILE A 75 10.13 -2.00 8.63
C ILE A 75 10.15 -3.51 8.80
N LYS A 76 10.36 -4.00 10.02
CA LYS A 76 10.28 -5.43 10.34
C LYS A 76 9.10 -5.69 11.29
N PRO A 77 8.13 -6.53 10.90
CA PRO A 77 7.04 -6.91 11.80
C PRO A 77 7.55 -7.67 13.03
N ILE A 78 6.83 -7.55 14.15
CA ILE A 78 7.08 -8.27 15.40
C ILE A 78 5.90 -9.19 15.68
N TRP A 79 6.19 -10.47 15.90
CA TRP A 79 5.17 -11.49 16.19
C TRP A 79 5.18 -11.89 17.66
N ALA A 80 3.98 -12.05 18.23
CA ALA A 80 3.82 -12.62 19.57
C ALA A 80 4.21 -14.10 19.60
N PRO A 81 5.05 -14.52 20.58
CA PRO A 81 5.37 -15.93 20.78
C PRO A 81 4.11 -16.79 20.92
N GLY A 82 4.12 -17.98 20.30
CA GLY A 82 3.02 -18.93 20.32
C GLY A 82 1.88 -18.61 19.35
N SER A 83 1.30 -17.40 19.40
CA SER A 83 0.14 -17.03 18.57
C SER A 83 0.49 -16.63 17.14
N GLN A 84 1.75 -16.24 16.87
CA GLN A 84 2.21 -15.71 15.58
C GLN A 84 1.40 -14.50 15.09
N ARG A 85 0.67 -13.82 15.98
CA ARG A 85 0.02 -12.55 15.66
C ARG A 85 1.05 -11.45 15.57
N VAL A 86 0.93 -10.60 14.57
CA VAL A 86 1.68 -9.35 14.49
C VAL A 86 1.17 -8.44 15.60
N VAL A 87 2.08 -8.04 16.48
CA VAL A 87 1.76 -7.20 17.64
C VAL A 87 2.36 -5.81 17.53
N ASP A 88 3.43 -5.65 16.76
CA ASP A 88 4.13 -4.39 16.57
C ASP A 88 5.04 -4.47 15.34
N PHE A 89 5.86 -3.45 15.13
CA PHE A 89 6.95 -3.43 14.17
C PHE A 89 8.19 -2.73 14.76
N GLU A 90 9.36 -3.03 14.21
CA GLU A 90 10.58 -2.27 14.47
C GLU A 90 11.06 -1.58 13.19
N ILE A 91 11.58 -0.36 13.34
CA ILE A 91 12.27 0.35 12.26
C ILE A 91 13.70 -0.18 12.18
N ILE A 92 14.08 -0.75 11.04
CA ILE A 92 15.46 -1.16 10.77
C ILE A 92 16.27 0.11 10.50
N PRO A 93 17.35 0.41 11.23
CA PRO A 93 18.17 1.60 10.99
C PRO A 93 18.76 1.62 9.56
N ALA A 94 18.79 2.78 8.91
CA ALA A 94 19.27 2.90 7.53
C ALA A 94 20.68 2.33 7.29
N MET A 95 21.57 2.44 8.29
CA MET A 95 22.92 1.85 8.22
C MET A 95 22.88 0.32 8.13
N GLN A 96 21.92 -0.33 8.80
CA GLN A 96 21.70 -1.77 8.70
C GLN A 96 20.94 -2.14 7.43
N LEU A 97 20.02 -1.27 6.97
CA LEU A 97 19.28 -1.46 5.72
C LEU A 97 20.20 -1.41 4.49
N GLY A 98 21.31 -0.65 4.56
CA GLY A 98 22.34 -0.59 3.51
C GLY A 98 21.94 0.20 2.26
N ARG A 99 20.81 0.90 2.30
CA ARG A 99 20.24 1.68 1.20
C ARG A 99 19.25 2.73 1.72
N PRO A 100 18.84 3.70 0.89
CA PRO A 100 17.69 4.54 1.21
C PRO A 100 16.42 3.71 1.41
N ARG A 101 15.49 4.25 2.21
CA ARG A 101 14.13 3.73 2.31
C ARG A 101 13.41 3.97 0.98
N VAL A 102 12.46 3.11 0.66
CA VAL A 102 11.61 3.29 -0.53
C VAL A 102 10.22 3.67 -0.07
N ASP A 103 9.69 4.78 -0.58
CA ASP A 103 8.38 5.31 -0.23
C ASP A 103 7.27 4.63 -1.04
N VAL A 104 6.58 3.70 -0.40
CA VAL A 104 5.60 2.81 -1.04
C VAL A 104 4.18 3.35 -0.85
N THR A 105 3.44 3.51 -1.95
CA THR A 105 2.00 3.84 -1.94
C THR A 105 1.19 2.58 -2.25
N LEU A 106 0.31 2.19 -1.33
CA LEU A 106 -0.57 1.04 -1.51
C LEU A 106 -1.86 1.45 -2.20
N ARG A 107 -2.22 0.74 -3.27
CA ARG A 107 -3.59 0.68 -3.79
C ARG A 107 -4.24 -0.61 -3.31
N VAL A 108 -5.12 -0.52 -2.32
CA VAL A 108 -5.79 -1.69 -1.74
C VAL A 108 -7.14 -1.96 -2.40
N SER A 109 -7.43 -3.23 -2.70
CA SER A 109 -8.77 -3.64 -3.12
C SER A 109 -9.82 -3.39 -2.01
N GLY A 110 -11.09 -3.19 -2.39
CA GLY A 110 -12.18 -3.05 -1.42
C GLY A 110 -12.32 -4.28 -0.50
N PHE A 111 -12.04 -5.48 -1.01
CA PHE A 111 -12.01 -6.70 -0.18
C PHE A 111 -10.84 -6.70 0.82
N PHE A 112 -9.67 -6.18 0.44
CA PHE A 112 -8.56 -6.02 1.38
C PHE A 112 -8.94 -5.08 2.53
N ARG A 113 -9.59 -3.95 2.22
CA ARG A 113 -10.11 -3.02 3.24
C ARG A 113 -11.00 -3.72 4.26
N ASP A 114 -11.92 -4.55 3.79
CA ASP A 114 -12.90 -5.21 4.64
C ASP A 114 -12.30 -6.37 5.46
N ALA A 115 -11.39 -7.15 4.86
CA ALA A 115 -10.81 -8.33 5.51
C ALA A 115 -9.57 -8.04 6.38
N PHE A 116 -8.82 -7.00 6.04
CA PHE A 116 -7.52 -6.66 6.66
C PHE A 116 -7.41 -5.21 7.16
N PRO A 117 -8.42 -4.64 7.85
CA PRO A 117 -8.36 -3.26 8.32
C PRO A 117 -7.21 -3.01 9.30
N ASN A 118 -6.87 -4.00 10.14
CA ASN A 118 -5.74 -3.90 11.07
C ASN A 118 -4.39 -3.81 10.34
N VAL A 119 -4.26 -4.41 9.16
CA VAL A 119 -3.02 -4.38 8.38
C VAL A 119 -2.84 -3.00 7.75
N MET A 120 -3.91 -2.37 7.25
CA MET A 120 -3.86 -0.97 6.79
C MET A 120 -3.47 -0.01 7.91
N LYS A 121 -4.04 -0.20 9.11
CA LYS A 121 -3.71 0.58 10.30
C LYS A 121 -2.27 0.39 10.74
N LEU A 122 -1.76 -0.84 10.72
CA LEU A 122 -0.36 -1.13 11.00
C LEU A 122 0.57 -0.45 9.99
N TYR A 123 0.21 -0.49 8.71
CA TYR A 123 0.98 0.12 7.64
C TYR A 123 1.05 1.65 7.79
N ASP A 124 -0.09 2.30 8.04
CA ASP A 124 -0.14 3.74 8.31
C ASP A 124 0.64 4.13 9.58
N ALA A 125 0.56 3.33 10.65
CA ALA A 125 1.36 3.55 11.85
C ALA A 125 2.87 3.49 11.55
N ALA A 126 3.31 2.57 10.68
CA ALA A 126 4.70 2.49 10.27
C ALA A 126 5.14 3.71 9.45
N ILE A 127 4.30 4.23 8.56
CA ILE A 127 4.57 5.47 7.81
C ILE A 127 4.73 6.65 8.77
N LEU A 128 3.80 6.82 9.72
CA LEU A 128 3.88 7.90 10.71
C LEU A 128 5.10 7.76 11.62
N ALA A 129 5.47 6.53 11.99
CA ALA A 129 6.67 6.29 12.77
C ALA A 129 7.92 6.69 11.97
N LEU A 130 8.01 6.33 10.69
CA LEU A 130 9.11 6.71 9.80
C LEU A 130 9.17 8.23 9.56
N ALA A 131 8.03 8.90 9.44
CA ALA A 131 7.96 10.35 9.31
C ALA A 131 8.58 11.08 10.52
N ASN A 132 8.46 10.49 11.72
CA ASN A 132 9.03 11.02 12.96
C ASN A 132 10.39 10.42 13.32
N TYR A 133 10.88 9.47 12.53
CA TYR A 133 12.12 8.76 12.83
C TYR A 133 13.33 9.58 12.35
N ASP A 134 14.16 9.99 13.30
CA ASP A 134 15.36 10.74 13.03
C ASP A 134 16.53 9.80 12.71
N GLU A 135 17.03 9.90 11.48
CA GLU A 135 18.16 9.11 11.00
C GLU A 135 19.29 10.01 10.55
N PRO A 136 20.55 9.65 10.83
CA PRO A 136 21.68 10.38 10.28
C PRO A 136 21.67 10.36 8.74
N GLY A 137 21.84 11.53 8.14
CA GLY A 137 21.96 11.68 6.69
C GLY A 137 20.62 11.85 5.98
N THR A 138 20.58 11.47 4.69
CA THR A 138 19.43 11.69 3.79
C THR A 138 18.74 10.38 3.40
N SER A 139 18.96 9.30 4.15
CA SER A 139 18.49 7.95 3.80
C SER A 139 16.99 7.74 4.04
N ASN A 140 16.35 8.56 4.89
CA ASN A 140 14.91 8.53 5.15
C ASN A 140 14.14 9.37 4.13
N THR A 141 14.06 8.86 2.90
CA THR A 141 13.32 9.49 1.78
C THR A 141 11.83 9.67 2.11
N ILE A 142 11.22 8.75 2.84
CA ILE A 142 9.81 8.80 3.25
C ILE A 142 9.54 10.06 4.07
N ARG A 143 10.36 10.32 5.10
CA ARG A 143 10.27 11.55 5.88
C ARG A 143 10.46 12.79 5.01
N ALA A 144 11.48 12.81 4.15
CA ALA A 144 11.74 13.93 3.26
C ALA A 144 10.55 14.25 2.33
N HIS A 145 9.90 13.23 1.75
CA HIS A 145 8.71 13.41 0.91
C HIS A 145 7.51 13.93 1.70
N ILE A 146 7.32 13.45 2.94
CA ILE A 146 6.24 13.92 3.82
C ILE A 146 6.47 15.39 4.22
N GLU A 147 7.68 15.75 4.63
CA GLU A 147 8.04 17.12 5.01
C GLU A 147 7.88 18.09 3.82
N ALA A 148 8.33 17.69 2.63
CA ALA A 148 8.16 18.49 1.41
C ALA A 148 6.68 18.71 1.07
N ARG A 149 5.88 17.63 1.07
CA ARG A 149 4.45 17.73 0.78
C ARG A 149 3.69 18.53 1.84
N GLN A 150 4.06 18.38 3.11
CA GLN A 150 3.49 19.17 4.19
C GLN A 150 3.75 20.67 3.98
N ALA A 151 4.98 21.05 3.62
CA ALA A 151 5.32 22.44 3.36
C ALA A 151 4.52 23.02 2.18
N GLU A 152 4.31 22.26 1.11
CA GLU A 152 3.44 22.65 -0.01
C GLU A 152 2.00 22.89 0.43
N LEU A 153 1.42 21.97 1.20
CA LEU A 153 0.06 22.07 1.71
C LEU A 153 -0.11 23.27 2.66
N GLN A 154 0.87 23.51 3.52
CA GLN A 154 0.89 24.70 4.39
C GLN A 154 0.97 26.00 3.58
N ALA A 155 1.77 26.03 2.51
CA ALA A 155 1.83 27.17 1.60
C ALA A 155 0.50 27.41 0.86
N GLN A 156 -0.32 26.37 0.69
CA GLN A 156 -1.68 26.44 0.15
C GLN A 156 -2.74 26.82 1.20
N GLY A 157 -2.33 27.05 2.46
CA GLY A 157 -3.21 27.48 3.55
C GLY A 157 -3.84 26.34 4.36
N VAL A 158 -3.38 25.09 4.18
CA VAL A 158 -3.81 23.96 5.02
C VAL A 158 -3.16 24.08 6.39
N ASP A 159 -3.95 23.87 7.46
CA ASP A 159 -3.44 23.85 8.83
C ASP A 159 -2.29 22.85 9.00
N ALA A 160 -1.30 23.16 9.85
CA ALA A 160 -0.10 22.36 10.00
C ALA A 160 -0.37 20.89 10.39
N GLN A 161 -1.33 20.64 11.28
CA GLN A 161 -1.67 19.28 11.70
C GLN A 161 -2.35 18.51 10.57
N GLN A 162 -3.28 19.17 9.86
CA GLN A 162 -3.97 18.61 8.71
C GLN A 162 -3.02 18.34 7.54
N ALA A 163 -2.09 19.27 7.27
CA ALA A 163 -1.09 19.18 6.23
C ALA A 163 -0.13 18.00 6.48
N HIS A 164 0.35 17.84 7.71
CA HIS A 164 1.17 16.68 8.08
C HIS A 164 0.41 15.36 7.88
N ARG A 165 -0.86 15.27 8.31
CA ARG A 165 -1.68 14.06 8.12
C ARG A 165 -1.92 13.75 6.64
N GLN A 166 -2.29 14.75 5.83
CA GLN A 166 -2.50 14.59 4.38
C GLN A 166 -1.21 14.17 3.67
N ALA A 167 -0.09 14.80 3.98
CA ALA A 167 1.21 14.47 3.42
C ALA A 167 1.64 13.03 3.70
N ALA A 168 1.20 12.45 4.81
CA ALA A 168 1.50 11.08 5.23
C ALA A 168 0.57 10.01 4.62
N TYR A 169 -0.42 10.34 3.79
CA TYR A 169 -1.29 9.32 3.19
C TYR A 169 -0.53 8.42 2.22
N ARG A 170 -0.56 7.10 2.48
CA ARG A 170 0.08 6.06 1.65
C ARG A 170 -0.80 4.84 1.40
N VAL A 171 -2.02 4.78 1.94
CA VAL A 171 -2.96 3.67 1.70
C VAL A 171 -4.21 4.23 1.04
N TYR A 172 -4.45 3.84 -0.21
CA TYR A 172 -5.55 4.31 -1.03
C TYR A 172 -6.46 3.16 -1.46
N GLY A 173 -7.75 3.30 -1.16
CA GLY A 173 -8.78 2.27 -1.30
C GLY A 173 -9.95 2.72 -2.15
N SER A 174 -10.86 1.80 -2.48
CA SER A 174 -12.16 2.18 -3.02
C SER A 174 -13.00 2.84 -1.95
N LYS A 175 -13.91 3.76 -2.31
CA LYS A 175 -14.87 4.41 -1.37
C LYS A 175 -15.44 3.40 -0.36
N PRO A 176 -15.62 3.75 0.93
CA PRO A 176 -16.28 2.87 1.90
C PRO A 176 -17.59 2.29 1.35
N GLY A 177 -17.73 0.96 1.41
CA GLY A 177 -18.88 0.21 0.86
C GLY A 177 -18.84 -0.05 -0.65
N ALA A 178 -17.87 0.50 -1.38
CA ALA A 178 -17.64 0.22 -2.80
C ALA A 178 -16.46 -0.72 -3.03
N TYR A 179 -16.42 -1.32 -4.23
CA TYR A 179 -15.42 -2.28 -4.69
C TYR A 179 -15.00 -1.98 -6.14
N GLY A 180 -13.84 -2.49 -6.56
CA GLY A 180 -13.29 -2.30 -7.90
C GLY A 180 -12.45 -1.02 -8.06
N ALA A 181 -11.93 -0.83 -9.28
CA ALA A 181 -11.07 0.30 -9.66
C ALA A 181 -11.73 1.29 -10.63
N GLY A 182 -13.00 1.06 -11.02
CA GLY A 182 -13.78 1.98 -11.86
C GLY A 182 -13.51 1.87 -13.37
N LEU A 183 -12.62 0.97 -13.80
CA LEU A 183 -12.19 0.87 -15.20
C LEU A 183 -12.98 -0.16 -16.00
N GLN A 184 -13.51 -1.22 -15.36
CA GLN A 184 -14.22 -2.30 -16.07
C GLN A 184 -15.32 -1.77 -16.99
N GLY A 185 -16.27 -1.00 -16.45
CA GLY A 185 -17.41 -0.49 -17.22
C GLY A 185 -16.97 0.42 -18.37
N LEU A 186 -15.92 1.23 -18.17
CA LEU A 186 -15.39 2.09 -19.24
C LEU A 186 -14.82 1.27 -20.39
N ILE A 187 -14.07 0.21 -20.08
CA ILE A 187 -13.47 -0.67 -21.08
C ILE A 187 -14.53 -1.49 -21.81
N ASP A 188 -15.46 -2.12 -21.08
CA ASP A 188 -16.50 -2.98 -21.65
C ASP A 188 -17.45 -2.19 -22.57
N GLU A 189 -17.87 -1.00 -22.12
CA GLU A 189 -18.80 -0.16 -22.87
C GLU A 189 -18.10 0.74 -23.89
N ARG A 190 -16.76 0.75 -23.91
CA ARG A 190 -15.92 1.67 -24.72
C ARG A 190 -16.28 3.13 -24.47
N CYS A 191 -16.64 3.45 -23.24
CA CYS A 191 -17.06 4.79 -22.79
C CYS A 191 -15.85 5.65 -22.40
N TRP A 192 -14.81 5.70 -23.24
CA TRP A 192 -13.63 6.55 -23.06
C TRP A 192 -13.12 7.03 -24.43
N GLY A 193 -12.65 8.27 -24.50
CA GLY A 193 -12.08 8.87 -25.70
C GLY A 193 -10.58 9.10 -25.59
N GLU A 194 -10.11 9.47 -24.40
CA GLU A 194 -8.71 9.78 -24.12
C GLU A 194 -8.20 9.05 -22.87
N ARG A 195 -6.88 8.97 -22.71
CA ARG A 195 -6.25 8.34 -21.54
C ARG A 195 -6.63 9.03 -20.22
N SER A 196 -6.87 10.34 -20.27
CA SER A 196 -7.32 11.15 -19.13
C SER A 196 -8.65 10.67 -18.55
N ASP A 197 -9.58 10.17 -19.39
CA ASP A 197 -10.88 9.65 -18.92
C ASP A 197 -10.68 8.44 -17.99
N LEU A 198 -9.75 7.55 -18.35
CA LEU A 198 -9.39 6.37 -17.55
C LEU A 198 -8.66 6.79 -16.26
N ALA A 199 -7.75 7.76 -16.34
CA ALA A 199 -7.03 8.27 -15.18
C ALA A 199 -7.98 8.94 -14.17
N GLU A 200 -8.91 9.76 -14.65
CA GLU A 200 -9.94 10.41 -13.82
C GLU A 200 -10.82 9.36 -13.13
N ALA A 201 -11.27 8.33 -13.86
CA ALA A 201 -12.04 7.25 -13.29
C ALA A 201 -11.26 6.49 -12.21
N TYR A 202 -10.00 6.13 -12.48
CA TYR A 202 -9.16 5.43 -11.52
C TYR A 202 -8.93 6.25 -10.24
N VAL A 203 -8.67 7.55 -10.36
CA VAL A 203 -8.52 8.47 -9.21
C VAL A 203 -9.84 8.63 -8.45
N ASN A 204 -10.96 8.80 -9.15
CA ASN A 204 -12.27 8.96 -8.53
C ASN A 204 -12.73 7.70 -7.77
N TRP A 205 -12.37 6.51 -8.26
CA TRP A 205 -12.74 5.25 -7.62
C TRP A 205 -11.74 4.82 -6.55
N GLY A 206 -10.46 5.17 -6.67
CA GLY A 206 -9.38 4.74 -5.77
C GLY A 206 -8.85 5.80 -4.82
N GLY A 207 -9.25 7.06 -4.96
CA GLY A 207 -8.69 8.20 -4.24
C GLY A 207 -9.22 8.37 -2.81
N TYR A 208 -9.48 7.28 -2.09
CA TYR A 208 -9.92 7.32 -0.69
C TYR A 208 -8.80 6.87 0.24
N ALA A 209 -8.33 7.75 1.12
CA ALA A 209 -7.24 7.45 2.05
C ALA A 209 -7.74 6.64 3.27
N TYR A 210 -6.96 5.64 3.66
CA TYR A 210 -7.20 4.77 4.82
C TYR A 210 -6.02 4.85 5.79
N GLY A 211 -6.28 4.77 7.10
CA GLY A 211 -5.21 4.84 8.10
C GLY A 211 -5.70 5.04 9.53
N ASN A 212 -4.78 5.37 10.43
CA ASN A 212 -5.10 5.73 11.80
C ASN A 212 -5.51 7.21 11.85
N TRP A 213 -6.79 7.47 11.63
CA TRP A 213 -7.37 8.79 11.84
C TRP A 213 -8.64 8.68 12.68
N SER A 214 -8.78 9.62 13.62
CA SER A 214 -10.02 9.93 14.31
C SER A 214 -10.47 11.28 13.76
N GLY A 215 -11.75 11.42 13.42
CA GLY A 215 -12.32 12.61 12.77
C GLY A 215 -11.89 13.96 13.41
N PRO A 216 -12.23 15.12 12.80
CA PRO A 216 -11.85 16.44 13.33
C PRO A 216 -12.25 16.67 14.80
N ASP A 217 -13.18 15.89 15.33
CA ASP A 217 -13.64 15.96 16.73
C ASP A 217 -13.00 14.93 17.68
N ASN A 218 -11.94 14.21 17.28
CA ASN A 218 -11.35 13.14 18.09
C ASN A 218 -12.41 12.12 18.56
N ASP A 219 -13.50 11.99 17.80
CA ASP A 219 -14.56 11.06 18.11
C ASP A 219 -14.04 9.65 17.86
N LYS A 220 -13.76 8.95 18.96
CA LYS A 220 -13.22 7.59 18.95
C LYS A 220 -14.23 6.59 18.40
N ASP A 221 -15.49 6.99 18.27
CA ASP A 221 -16.59 6.13 17.84
C ASP A 221 -16.88 6.21 16.33
N VAL A 222 -16.21 7.11 15.59
CA VAL A 222 -16.30 7.19 14.12
C VAL A 222 -14.93 6.88 13.51
N PRO A 223 -14.68 5.65 13.03
CA PRO A 223 -13.51 5.34 12.23
C PRO A 223 -13.59 6.18 10.98
N ALA A 224 -12.65 7.11 10.84
CA ALA A 224 -12.65 8.01 9.72
C ALA A 224 -11.88 7.38 8.54
N ASP A 225 -12.28 6.15 8.22
CA ASP A 225 -11.72 5.31 7.18
C ASP A 225 -12.31 5.69 5.82
N GLY A 226 -11.46 5.89 4.81
CA GLY A 226 -11.89 6.26 3.46
C GLY A 226 -12.16 7.75 3.29
N VAL A 227 -11.21 8.58 3.72
CA VAL A 227 -11.24 10.04 3.51
C VAL A 227 -11.11 10.35 2.02
N VAL A 228 -11.96 11.23 1.49
CA VAL A 228 -11.84 11.70 0.11
C VAL A 228 -10.51 12.42 -0.07
N ALA A 229 -9.62 11.87 -0.89
CA ALA A 229 -8.24 12.31 -1.06
C ALA A 229 -7.79 12.24 -2.54
N HIS A 230 -8.70 12.56 -3.48
CA HIS A 230 -8.43 12.43 -4.91
C HIS A 230 -7.18 13.22 -5.35
N GLY A 231 -7.05 14.46 -4.90
CA GLY A 231 -5.89 15.31 -5.22
C GLY A 231 -4.58 14.78 -4.63
N ASP A 232 -4.61 14.27 -3.39
CA ASP A 232 -3.43 13.67 -2.75
C ASP A 232 -3.05 12.35 -3.42
N PHE A 233 -4.03 11.54 -3.81
CA PHE A 233 -3.79 10.32 -4.57
C PHE A 233 -3.18 10.61 -5.94
N GLN A 234 -3.74 11.57 -6.68
CA GLN A 234 -3.19 12.02 -7.96
C GLN A 234 -1.75 12.54 -7.79
N HIS A 235 -1.48 13.32 -6.75
CA HIS A 235 -0.13 13.76 -6.44
C HIS A 235 0.80 12.57 -6.22
N ARG A 236 0.42 11.59 -5.38
CA ARG A 236 1.23 10.37 -5.16
C ARG A 236 1.49 9.59 -6.44
N LEU A 237 0.47 9.39 -7.27
CA LEU A 237 0.60 8.70 -8.56
C LEU A 237 1.59 9.41 -9.49
N SER A 238 1.60 10.74 -9.50
CA SER A 238 2.51 11.52 -10.35
C SER A 238 4.00 11.40 -10.00
N GLN A 239 4.32 10.87 -8.81
CA GLN A 239 5.69 10.74 -8.31
C GLN A 239 6.22 9.30 -8.41
N LEU A 240 5.42 8.34 -8.89
CA LEU A 240 5.83 6.94 -8.91
C LEU A 240 6.89 6.69 -9.98
N GLU A 241 7.97 6.03 -9.60
CA GLU A 241 9.03 5.57 -10.51
C GLU A 241 8.74 4.15 -11.02
N ALA A 242 7.98 3.37 -10.26
CA ALA A 242 7.57 2.01 -10.61
C ALA A 242 6.18 1.68 -10.07
N VAL A 243 5.44 0.87 -10.83
CA VAL A 243 4.16 0.26 -10.43
C VAL A 243 4.35 -1.25 -10.33
N VAL A 244 3.95 -1.82 -9.20
CA VAL A 244 4.17 -3.22 -8.85
C VAL A 244 2.83 -3.91 -8.58
N GLN A 245 2.69 -5.11 -9.14
CA GLN A 245 1.62 -6.04 -8.84
C GLN A 245 2.24 -7.44 -8.76
N ASN A 246 2.05 -8.12 -7.64
CA ASN A 246 2.55 -9.49 -7.49
C ASN A 246 1.56 -10.48 -8.10
N GLN A 247 2.09 -11.49 -8.82
CA GLN A 247 1.31 -12.64 -9.27
C GLN A 247 1.55 -13.78 -8.29
N ASP A 248 0.56 -14.06 -7.45
CA ASP A 248 0.71 -14.95 -6.31
C ASP A 248 0.24 -16.40 -6.59
N ASN A 249 -0.29 -16.66 -7.78
CA ASN A 249 -0.72 -18.00 -8.21
C ASN A 249 -0.33 -18.29 -9.67
N ARG A 250 -0.50 -19.54 -10.09
CA ARG A 250 -0.19 -20.01 -11.46
C ARG A 250 -1.45 -20.42 -12.24
N GLU A 251 -2.60 -20.45 -11.56
CA GLU A 251 -3.88 -20.91 -12.07
C GLU A 251 -4.51 -19.93 -13.05
N HIS A 252 -4.14 -18.64 -12.98
CA HIS A 252 -4.48 -17.63 -13.97
C HIS A 252 -3.31 -16.69 -14.21
N ASP A 253 -3.29 -16.02 -15.36
CA ASP A 253 -2.32 -14.99 -15.71
C ASP A 253 -2.95 -13.59 -15.88
N LEU A 254 -2.14 -12.62 -16.31
CA LEU A 254 -2.55 -11.22 -16.47
C LEU A 254 -3.63 -11.04 -17.56
N LEU A 255 -3.77 -11.99 -18.48
CA LEU A 255 -4.75 -11.95 -19.56
C LEU A 255 -6.04 -12.72 -19.23
N ASP A 256 -6.01 -13.55 -18.18
CA ASP A 256 -7.17 -14.30 -17.71
C ASP A 256 -8.07 -13.51 -16.76
N SER A 257 -7.53 -12.49 -16.08
CA SER A 257 -8.28 -11.67 -15.12
C SER A 257 -8.14 -10.17 -15.40
N ASP A 258 -9.30 -9.52 -15.47
CA ASP A 258 -9.46 -8.08 -15.67
C ASP A 258 -8.87 -7.24 -14.52
N ASP A 259 -8.86 -7.78 -13.30
CA ASP A 259 -8.33 -7.07 -12.13
C ASP A 259 -6.87 -6.61 -12.33
N TYR A 260 -6.04 -7.36 -13.06
CA TYR A 260 -4.64 -6.96 -13.29
C TYR A 260 -4.53 -5.64 -14.04
N TYR A 261 -5.20 -5.49 -15.19
CA TYR A 261 -5.13 -4.23 -15.93
C TYR A 261 -5.87 -3.12 -15.18
N GLN A 262 -6.93 -3.45 -14.44
CA GLN A 262 -7.68 -2.46 -13.69
C GLN A 262 -6.86 -1.82 -12.56
N PHE A 263 -6.08 -2.62 -11.82
CA PHE A 263 -5.27 -2.14 -10.70
C PHE A 263 -3.86 -1.72 -11.11
N GLN A 264 -3.12 -2.59 -11.80
CA GLN A 264 -1.75 -2.30 -12.23
C GLN A 264 -1.75 -1.32 -13.42
N GLY A 265 -2.53 -1.63 -14.45
CA GLY A 265 -2.65 -0.78 -15.64
C GLY A 265 -3.29 0.56 -15.31
N GLY A 266 -4.33 0.59 -14.46
CA GLY A 266 -4.97 1.83 -14.01
C GLY A 266 -4.05 2.77 -13.22
N MET A 267 -3.04 2.23 -12.55
CA MET A 267 -2.05 3.02 -11.80
C MET A 267 -0.97 3.65 -12.70
N THR A 268 -0.81 3.18 -13.94
CA THR A 268 0.27 3.55 -14.86
C THR A 268 -0.10 4.76 -15.72
#